data_AF-A0A368XFC8-F1
#
_entry.id   AF-A0A368XFC8-F1
#
_cell.length_a   1.000
_cell.length_b   1.000
_cell.length_c   1.000
_cell.angle_alpha   90.00
_cell.angle_beta   90.00
_cell.angle_gamma   90.00
#
_symmetry.space_group_name_H-M   'P 1'
#
loop_
_entity.id
_entity.type
_entity.pdbx_description
1 polymer ?
#
loop_
_entity_poly.entity_id
_entity_poly.type
_entity_poly.pdbx_seq_one_letter_code
_entity_poly.pdbx_strand_id
1 'polypeptide(L)'
;MGRPGGMNAASRRRLAVVPPEPTSQRARAYQGFTQQILAGGIKPGQFVSQRELMTLLDMPLGAVREMIPRLEAAGLVKTVPQRGLQIAHVDLKLVRNAFQLRAMIEREAVRHFAAVVTAPELAAITAAHQDIIDRASAGHADAALLDDAQAVDWGLHDRMVDALGNEILSEIYRVNSLRIRLIRLEQAVITPARLIPAMQEHLQFVAALERRDAAAAVRLLDAHMDSALNHALTGPTAMPLPAFVPPNNTPRRRTR
;
A
#
# COMPACT_ATOMS: atom_id res chain seq x y z
N MET A 1 -23.50 60.12 43.03
CA MET A 1 -24.68 59.40 42.50
C MET A 1 -24.28 58.76 41.18
N GLY A 2 -23.95 57.46 41.20
CA GLY A 2 -23.53 56.70 40.01
C GLY A 2 -24.72 56.06 39.32
N ARG A 3 -24.83 56.22 38.00
CA ARG A 3 -25.79 55.51 37.14
C ARG A 3 -25.12 54.27 36.51
N PRO A 4 -25.87 53.19 36.25
CA PRO A 4 -25.33 51.85 36.00
C PRO A 4 -24.90 51.66 34.54
N GLY A 5 -23.92 50.77 34.36
CA GLY A 5 -23.46 50.30 33.06
C GLY A 5 -24.49 49.41 32.36
N GLY A 6 -24.57 49.57 31.04
CA GLY A 6 -25.40 48.76 30.15
C GLY A 6 -24.65 48.40 28.87
N MET A 7 -24.26 47.12 28.79
CA MET A 7 -24.17 46.26 27.61
C MET A 7 -23.45 46.78 26.35
N ASN A 8 -22.21 46.33 26.14
CA ASN A 8 -21.64 46.22 24.80
C ASN A 8 -21.84 44.79 24.28
N ALA A 9 -22.60 44.66 23.19
CA ALA A 9 -22.89 43.40 22.53
C ALA A 9 -21.61 42.84 21.87
N ALA A 10 -20.95 41.91 22.56
CA ALA A 10 -19.83 41.16 22.00
C ALA A 10 -20.32 40.30 20.83
N SER A 11 -19.88 40.69 19.65
CA SER A 11 -20.11 40.05 18.36
C SER A 11 -19.46 38.65 18.39
N ARG A 12 -20.28 37.60 18.45
CA ARG A 12 -19.82 36.22 18.25
C ARG A 12 -19.34 36.05 16.80
N ARG A 13 -18.01 36.10 16.59
CA ARG A 13 -17.39 35.61 15.35
C ARG A 13 -17.67 34.11 15.25
N ARG A 14 -18.58 33.71 14.35
CA ARG A 14 -18.68 32.32 13.91
C ARG A 14 -17.36 31.95 13.23
N LEU A 15 -16.68 30.93 13.74
CA LEU A 15 -15.63 30.23 13.01
C LEU A 15 -16.26 29.71 11.71
N ALA A 16 -15.84 30.28 10.58
CA ALA A 16 -16.18 29.76 9.28
C ALA A 16 -15.57 28.36 9.16
N VAL A 17 -16.41 27.37 8.87
CA VAL A 17 -15.97 26.04 8.44
C VAL A 17 -15.23 26.23 7.12
N VAL A 18 -13.91 26.04 7.15
CA VAL A 18 -13.09 26.02 5.95
C VAL A 18 -13.48 24.76 5.16
N PRO A 19 -13.98 24.88 3.91
CA PRO A 19 -14.25 23.71 3.09
C PRO A 19 -12.95 22.95 2.83
N PRO A 20 -12.98 21.60 2.72
CA PRO A 20 -11.78 20.82 2.44
C PRO A 20 -11.13 21.33 1.14
N GLU A 21 -9.82 21.60 1.19
CA GLU A 21 -9.03 22.02 0.04
C GLU A 21 -9.25 21.07 -1.14
N PRO A 22 -9.53 21.56 -2.35
CA PRO A 22 -9.75 20.70 -3.51
C PRO A 22 -8.49 19.86 -3.74
N THR A 23 -8.64 18.53 -3.68
CA THR A 23 -7.56 17.57 -3.95
C THR A 23 -6.83 17.99 -5.23
N SER A 24 -5.54 18.32 -5.10
CA SER A 24 -4.74 18.81 -6.22
C SER A 24 -4.88 17.85 -7.40
N GLN A 25 -4.88 18.36 -8.64
CA GLN A 25 -4.97 17.48 -9.82
C GLN A 25 -3.90 16.39 -9.81
N ARG A 26 -2.74 16.68 -9.20
CA ARG A 26 -1.65 15.75 -8.95
C ARG A 26 -2.03 14.61 -8.01
N ALA A 27 -2.67 14.91 -6.89
CA ALA A 27 -3.14 13.90 -5.95
C ALA A 27 -4.25 13.04 -6.57
N ARG A 28 -5.17 13.64 -7.34
CA ARG A 28 -6.17 12.90 -8.12
C ARG A 28 -5.53 11.97 -9.16
N ALA A 29 -4.46 12.40 -9.82
CA ALA A 29 -3.76 11.59 -10.83
C ALA A 29 -3.13 10.33 -10.22
N TYR A 30 -2.45 10.52 -9.09
CA TYR A 30 -1.85 9.42 -8.35
C TYR A 30 -2.91 8.47 -7.77
N GLN A 31 -4.02 9.01 -7.25
CA GLN A 31 -5.15 8.21 -6.78
C GLN A 31 -5.80 7.43 -7.94
N GLY A 32 -6.05 8.06 -9.09
CA GLY A 32 -6.59 7.37 -10.26
C GLY A 32 -5.69 6.23 -10.73
N PHE A 33 -4.38 6.46 -10.78
CA PHE A 33 -3.41 5.42 -11.15
C PHE A 33 -3.42 4.26 -10.14
N THR A 34 -3.50 4.58 -8.86
CA THR A 34 -3.65 3.61 -7.77
C THR A 34 -4.92 2.78 -7.93
N GLN A 35 -6.06 3.42 -8.22
CA GLN A 35 -7.34 2.74 -8.42
C GLN A 35 -7.31 1.82 -9.64
N GLN A 36 -6.67 2.25 -10.73
CA GLN A 36 -6.52 1.41 -11.92
C GLN A 36 -5.61 0.20 -11.69
N ILE A 37 -4.58 0.33 -10.85
CA ILE A 37 -3.81 -0.83 -10.36
C ILE A 37 -4.75 -1.76 -9.59
N LEU A 38 -5.45 -1.25 -8.56
CA LEU A 38 -6.34 -2.05 -7.71
C LEU A 38 -7.42 -2.80 -8.52
N ALA A 39 -8.05 -2.13 -9.48
CA ALA A 39 -9.08 -2.71 -10.33
C ALA A 39 -8.54 -3.64 -11.43
N GLY A 40 -7.21 -3.82 -11.53
CA GLY A 40 -6.57 -4.63 -12.57
C GLY A 40 -6.60 -4.02 -13.98
N GLY A 41 -7.04 -2.76 -14.12
CA GLY A 41 -6.96 -1.99 -15.37
C GLY A 41 -5.53 -1.61 -15.74
N ILE A 42 -4.63 -1.57 -14.75
CA ILE A 42 -3.18 -1.46 -14.94
C ILE A 42 -2.48 -2.76 -14.52
N LYS A 43 -1.86 -3.44 -15.48
CA LYS A 43 -1.14 -4.69 -15.28
C LYS A 43 0.38 -4.49 -15.24
N PRO A 44 1.12 -5.27 -14.44
CA PRO A 44 2.57 -5.23 -14.45
C PRO A 44 3.16 -5.52 -15.84
N GLY A 45 4.24 -4.83 -16.18
CA GLY A 45 4.96 -5.02 -17.45
C GLY A 45 4.24 -4.55 -18.72
N GLN A 46 2.95 -4.23 -18.67
CA GLN A 46 2.18 -3.79 -19.84
C GLN A 46 2.72 -2.47 -20.42
N PHE A 47 2.52 -2.25 -21.71
CA PHE A 47 2.77 -0.97 -22.36
C PHE A 47 1.46 -0.19 -22.48
N VAL A 48 1.50 1.09 -22.14
CA VAL A 48 0.39 2.04 -22.33
C VAL A 48 0.90 3.32 -23.01
N SER A 49 0.11 3.86 -23.92
CA SER A 49 0.32 5.19 -24.49
C SER A 49 -0.17 6.28 -23.53
N GLN A 50 0.27 7.53 -23.73
CA GLN A 50 -0.27 8.67 -22.98
C GLN A 50 -1.79 8.81 -23.17
N ARG A 51 -2.29 8.47 -24.37
CA ARG A 51 -3.72 8.56 -24.70
C ARG A 51 -4.55 7.50 -23.98
N GLU A 52 -4.05 6.27 -23.91
CA GLU A 52 -4.70 5.21 -23.12
C GLU A 52 -4.69 5.56 -21.63
N LEU A 53 -3.58 6.14 -21.13
CA LEU A 53 -3.49 6.58 -19.75
C LEU A 53 -4.46 7.74 -19.44
N MET A 54 -4.71 8.65 -20.39
CA MET A 54 -5.77 9.66 -20.25
C MET A 54 -7.14 9.02 -20.08
N THR A 55 -7.46 8.01 -20.89
CA THR A 55 -8.75 7.30 -20.81
C THR A 55 -8.88 6.50 -19.52
N LEU A 56 -7.84 5.78 -19.10
CA LEU A 56 -7.84 4.99 -17.87
C LEU A 56 -8.00 5.85 -16.61
N LEU A 57 -7.41 7.04 -16.61
CA LEU A 57 -7.41 7.93 -15.44
C LEU A 57 -8.52 8.99 -15.48
N ASP A 58 -9.25 9.09 -16.59
CA ASP A 58 -10.17 10.19 -16.88
C ASP A 58 -9.50 11.57 -16.68
N MET A 59 -8.39 11.79 -17.38
CA MET A 59 -7.56 12.99 -17.21
C MET A 59 -7.13 13.64 -18.52
N PRO A 60 -6.98 14.99 -18.52
CA PRO A 60 -6.46 15.70 -19.69
C PRO A 60 -4.98 15.39 -19.91
N LEU A 61 -4.53 15.49 -21.17
CA LEU A 61 -3.16 15.18 -21.59
C LEU A 61 -2.08 15.94 -20.79
N GLY A 62 -2.34 17.21 -20.46
CA GLY A 62 -1.42 18.02 -19.66
C GLY A 62 -1.16 17.42 -18.27
N ALA A 63 -2.22 17.01 -17.57
CA ALA A 63 -2.11 16.37 -16.26
C ALA A 63 -1.39 15.02 -16.33
N VAL A 64 -1.69 14.21 -17.34
CA VAL A 64 -0.97 12.94 -17.59
C VAL A 64 0.52 13.18 -17.82
N ARG A 65 0.89 14.19 -18.63
CA ARG A 65 2.29 14.53 -18.90
C ARG A 65 3.04 15.00 -17.66
N GLU A 66 2.39 15.77 -16.78
CA GLU A 66 2.99 16.17 -15.49
C GLU A 66 3.14 15.00 -14.51
N MET A 67 2.30 13.98 -14.62
CA MET A 67 2.33 12.81 -13.74
C MET A 67 3.43 11.81 -14.12
N ILE A 68 3.72 11.65 -15.41
CA ILE A 68 4.70 10.64 -15.90
C ILE A 68 6.05 10.74 -15.19
N PRO A 69 6.71 11.90 -15.07
CA PRO A 69 8.00 12.01 -14.36
C PRO A 69 7.93 11.55 -12.90
N ARG A 70 6.77 11.72 -12.24
CA ARG A 70 6.57 11.27 -10.86
C ARG A 70 6.42 9.76 -10.78
N LEU A 71 5.66 9.16 -11.70
CA LEU A 71 5.54 7.70 -11.79
C LEU A 71 6.88 7.05 -12.16
N GLU A 72 7.69 7.71 -12.98
CA GLU A 72 9.05 7.27 -13.29
C GLU A 72 9.99 7.40 -12.09
N ALA A 73 9.95 8.51 -11.36
CA ALA A 73 10.71 8.68 -10.12
C ALA A 73 10.29 7.66 -9.04
N ALA A 74 9.01 7.31 -9.01
CA ALA A 74 8.46 6.23 -8.19
C ALA A 74 8.79 4.83 -8.73
N GLY A 75 9.40 4.71 -9.91
CA GLY A 75 9.70 3.42 -10.55
C GLY A 75 8.46 2.58 -10.88
N LEU A 76 7.28 3.21 -10.99
CA LEU A 76 6.01 2.57 -11.33
C LEU A 76 5.79 2.53 -12.85
N VAL A 77 6.45 3.42 -13.57
CA VAL A 77 6.43 3.53 -15.03
C VAL A 77 7.85 3.76 -15.54
N LYS A 78 8.11 3.36 -16.78
CA LYS A 78 9.33 3.70 -17.53
C LYS A 78 8.96 4.11 -18.95
N THR A 79 9.40 5.28 -19.39
CA THR A 79 9.27 5.68 -20.79
C THR A 79 10.23 4.87 -21.65
N VAL A 80 9.69 4.21 -22.67
CA VAL A 80 10.45 3.43 -23.65
C VAL A 80 10.31 4.10 -25.02
N PRO A 81 11.42 4.55 -25.63
CA PRO A 81 11.38 5.20 -26.94
C PRO A 81 10.60 4.38 -27.97
N GLN A 82 9.70 5.04 -28.70
CA GLN A 82 8.84 4.46 -29.74
C GLN A 82 7.87 3.36 -29.28
N ARG A 83 7.85 2.96 -28.00
CA ARG A 83 6.95 1.93 -27.46
C ARG A 83 5.94 2.44 -26.45
N GLY A 84 6.15 3.64 -25.90
CA GLY A 84 5.24 4.26 -24.93
C GLY A 84 5.73 4.11 -23.49
N LEU A 85 4.79 4.01 -22.55
CA LEU A 85 5.06 3.90 -21.12
C LEU A 85 4.94 2.44 -20.70
N GLN A 86 6.02 1.86 -20.18
CA GLN A 86 6.00 0.52 -19.62
C GLN A 86 5.67 0.60 -18.13
N ILE A 87 4.63 -0.10 -17.67
CA ILE A 87 4.33 -0.29 -16.25
C ILE A 87 5.42 -1.16 -15.62
N ALA A 88 5.79 -0.90 -14.37
CA ALA A 88 6.79 -1.67 -13.65
C ALA A 88 6.57 -3.18 -13.81
N HIS A 89 7.63 -3.88 -14.22
CA HIS A 89 7.64 -5.33 -14.29
C HIS A 89 7.96 -5.90 -12.89
N VAL A 90 7.29 -7.01 -12.52
CA VAL A 90 7.54 -7.70 -11.25
C VAL A 90 8.67 -8.71 -11.42
N ASP A 91 9.87 -8.34 -10.97
CA ASP A 91 11.00 -9.26 -10.84
C ASP A 91 11.33 -9.58 -9.37
N LEU A 92 12.15 -10.60 -9.14
CA LEU A 92 12.54 -11.04 -7.80
C LEU A 92 13.21 -9.92 -6.98
N LYS A 93 13.94 -9.01 -7.65
CA LYS A 93 14.62 -7.89 -6.99
C LYS A 93 13.60 -6.87 -6.49
N LEU A 94 12.59 -6.54 -7.29
CA LEU A 94 11.49 -5.66 -6.91
C LEU A 94 10.74 -6.23 -5.71
N VAL A 95 10.40 -7.52 -5.74
CA VAL A 95 9.71 -8.19 -4.62
C VAL A 95 10.52 -8.03 -3.33
N ARG A 96 11.80 -8.44 -3.33
CA ARG A 96 12.65 -8.35 -2.14
C ARG A 96 12.82 -6.93 -1.63
N ASN A 97 13.08 -5.98 -2.53
CA ASN A 97 13.28 -4.58 -2.16
C ASN A 97 12.01 -3.96 -1.56
N ALA A 98 10.85 -4.22 -2.17
CA ALA A 98 9.59 -3.65 -1.72
C ALA A 98 9.18 -4.22 -0.36
N PHE A 99 9.30 -5.53 -0.15
CA PHE A 99 9.00 -6.17 1.13
C PHE A 99 9.99 -5.77 2.24
N GLN A 100 11.28 -5.63 1.92
CA GLN A 100 12.26 -5.14 2.90
C GLN A 100 11.93 -3.73 3.38
N LEU A 101 11.63 -2.80 2.46
CA LEU A 101 11.24 -1.44 2.80
C LEU A 101 9.95 -1.42 3.63
N ARG A 102 8.96 -2.24 3.23
CA ARG A 102 7.70 -2.41 3.95
C ARG A 102 7.94 -2.84 5.39
N ALA A 103 8.70 -3.92 5.60
CA ALA A 103 8.99 -4.44 6.93
C ALA A 103 9.73 -3.42 7.80
N MET A 104 10.71 -2.69 7.25
CA MET A 104 11.43 -1.67 8.01
C MET A 104 10.51 -0.57 8.55
N ILE A 105 9.58 -0.07 7.72
CA ILE A 105 8.65 0.98 8.12
C ILE A 105 7.59 0.43 9.08
N GLU A 106 6.97 -0.69 8.73
CA GLU A 106 5.84 -1.22 9.52
C GLU A 106 6.27 -1.72 10.91
N ARG A 107 7.52 -2.18 11.08
CA ARG A 107 8.07 -2.54 12.40
C ARG A 107 8.06 -1.35 13.37
N GLU A 108 8.47 -0.19 12.90
CA GLU A 108 8.45 1.01 13.74
C GLU A 108 7.02 1.51 13.91
N ALA A 109 6.22 1.44 12.84
CA ALA A 109 4.81 1.79 12.86
C ALA A 109 4.03 0.99 13.92
N VAL A 110 4.12 -0.35 13.91
CA VAL A 110 3.38 -1.19 14.87
C VAL A 110 3.87 -0.99 16.31
N ARG A 111 5.18 -0.77 16.49
CA ARG A 111 5.76 -0.45 17.81
C ARG A 111 5.18 0.84 18.36
N HIS A 112 5.14 1.89 17.54
CA HIS A 112 4.55 3.17 17.91
C HIS A 112 3.04 3.05 18.14
N PHE A 113 2.34 2.34 17.24
CA PHE A 113 0.90 2.14 17.28
C PHE A 113 0.46 1.47 18.59
N ALA A 114 1.26 0.53 19.12
CA ALA A 114 1.03 -0.08 20.42
C ALA A 114 0.90 0.95 21.57
N ALA A 115 1.57 2.09 21.48
CA ALA A 115 1.51 3.15 22.49
C ALA A 115 0.34 4.11 22.28
N VAL A 116 -0.09 4.36 21.04
CA VAL A 116 -1.02 5.46 20.72
C VAL A 116 -2.42 5.02 20.33
N VAL A 117 -2.60 3.78 19.82
CA VAL A 117 -3.91 3.30 19.37
C VAL A 117 -4.93 3.29 20.51
N THR A 118 -6.17 3.70 20.25
CA THR A 118 -7.22 3.72 21.27
C THR A 118 -7.97 2.39 21.35
N ALA A 119 -8.59 2.07 22.49
CA ALA A 119 -9.40 0.86 22.63
C ALA A 119 -10.59 0.81 21.64
N PRO A 120 -11.34 1.91 21.40
CA PRO A 120 -12.38 1.91 20.37
C PRO A 120 -11.85 1.66 18.96
N GLU A 121 -10.66 2.19 18.64
CA GLU A 121 -10.03 1.97 17.35
C GLU A 121 -9.59 0.50 17.15
N LEU A 122 -8.98 -0.11 18.17
CA LEU A 122 -8.66 -1.55 18.14
C LEU A 122 -9.92 -2.39 17.98
N ALA A 123 -11.00 -2.09 18.71
CA ALA A 123 -12.26 -2.81 18.57
C ALA A 123 -12.84 -2.72 17.15
N ALA A 124 -12.76 -1.54 16.52
CA ALA A 124 -13.19 -1.36 15.13
C ALA A 124 -12.32 -2.14 14.13
N ILE A 125 -10.99 -2.16 14.33
CA ILE A 125 -10.06 -2.96 13.53
C ILE A 125 -10.40 -4.45 13.67
N THR A 126 -10.51 -4.95 14.91
CA THR A 126 -10.85 -6.35 15.21
C THR A 126 -12.18 -6.75 14.56
N ALA A 127 -13.23 -5.92 14.71
CA ALA A 127 -14.54 -6.20 14.13
C ALA A 127 -14.49 -6.28 12.59
N ALA A 128 -13.77 -5.37 11.93
CA ALA A 128 -13.62 -5.38 10.48
C ALA A 128 -12.90 -6.64 9.97
N HIS A 129 -11.86 -7.12 10.67
CA HIS A 129 -11.17 -8.35 10.29
C HIS A 129 -12.03 -9.60 10.53
N GLN A 130 -12.79 -9.61 11.63
CA GLN A 130 -13.68 -10.73 11.95
C GLN A 130 -14.83 -10.85 10.95
N ASP A 131 -15.43 -9.73 10.51
CA ASP A 131 -16.48 -9.73 9.47
C ASP A 131 -16.00 -10.40 8.17
N ILE A 132 -14.77 -10.11 7.73
CA ILE A 132 -14.17 -10.73 6.56
C ILE A 132 -14.01 -12.24 6.74
N ILE A 133 -13.52 -12.68 7.91
CA ILE A 133 -13.37 -14.11 8.23
C ILE A 133 -14.72 -14.82 8.23
N ASP A 134 -15.74 -14.23 8.85
CA ASP A 134 -17.07 -14.82 8.98
C ASP A 134 -17.73 -14.97 7.61
N ARG A 135 -17.71 -13.92 6.78
CA ARG A 135 -18.22 -13.94 5.40
C ARG A 135 -17.50 -14.96 4.54
N ALA A 136 -16.16 -15.01 4.61
CA ALA A 136 -15.35 -15.97 3.87
C ALA A 136 -15.66 -17.42 4.28
N SER A 137 -15.81 -17.68 5.58
CA SER A 137 -16.09 -19.01 6.13
C SER A 137 -17.50 -19.50 5.79
N ALA A 138 -18.45 -18.59 5.62
CA ALA A 138 -19.80 -18.89 5.15
C ALA A 138 -19.88 -19.19 3.64
N GLY A 139 -18.75 -19.21 2.92
CA GLY A 139 -18.68 -19.53 1.49
C GLY A 139 -18.96 -18.35 0.55
N HIS A 140 -19.04 -17.12 1.08
CA HIS A 140 -19.29 -15.90 0.28
C HIS A 140 -18.01 -15.36 -0.36
N ALA A 141 -17.31 -16.18 -1.14
CA ALA A 141 -16.06 -15.81 -1.80
C ALA A 141 -16.28 -15.07 -3.15
N ASP A 142 -17.12 -14.03 -3.14
CA ASP A 142 -17.35 -13.20 -4.33
C ASP A 142 -16.30 -12.08 -4.47
N ALA A 143 -16.35 -11.36 -5.60
CA ALA A 143 -15.44 -10.26 -5.87
C ALA A 143 -15.57 -9.12 -4.84
N ALA A 144 -16.79 -8.87 -4.34
CA ALA A 144 -17.04 -7.83 -3.35
C ALA A 144 -16.36 -8.14 -2.01
N LEU A 145 -16.39 -9.39 -1.55
CA LEU A 145 -15.64 -9.80 -0.36
C LEU A 145 -14.13 -9.62 -0.55
N LEU A 146 -13.59 -9.93 -1.73
CA LEU A 146 -12.16 -9.75 -2.01
C LEU A 146 -11.77 -8.27 -1.97
N ASP A 147 -12.59 -7.38 -2.52
CA ASP A 147 -12.38 -5.93 -2.48
C ASP A 147 -12.44 -5.40 -1.04
N ASP A 148 -13.45 -5.81 -0.27
CA ASP A 148 -13.58 -5.46 1.15
C ASP A 148 -12.36 -5.95 1.97
N ALA A 149 -11.94 -7.20 1.74
CA ALA A 149 -10.80 -7.78 2.43
C ALA A 149 -9.49 -7.06 2.12
N GLN A 150 -9.28 -6.65 0.85
CA GLN A 150 -8.15 -5.82 0.49
C GLN A 150 -8.21 -4.45 1.18
N ALA A 151 -9.39 -3.82 1.23
CA ALA A 151 -9.55 -2.54 1.92
C ALA A 151 -9.24 -2.65 3.42
N VAL A 152 -9.66 -3.74 4.07
CA VAL A 152 -9.37 -4.03 5.48
C VAL A 152 -7.87 -4.29 5.69
N ASP A 153 -7.24 -5.13 4.85
CA ASP A 153 -5.81 -5.42 4.87
C ASP A 153 -4.98 -4.14 4.77
N TRP A 154 -5.13 -3.41 3.67
CA TRP A 154 -4.38 -2.17 3.44
C TRP A 154 -4.69 -1.09 4.49
N GLY A 155 -5.94 -0.99 4.89
CA GLY A 155 -6.39 0.01 5.87
C GLY A 155 -5.71 -0.16 7.23
N LEU A 156 -5.43 -1.38 7.68
CA LEU A 156 -4.69 -1.62 8.91
C LEU A 156 -3.24 -1.12 8.80
N HIS A 157 -2.53 -1.52 7.74
CA HIS A 157 -1.13 -1.12 7.56
C HIS A 157 -0.98 0.39 7.36
N ASP A 158 -1.85 1.02 6.55
CA ASP A 158 -1.86 2.46 6.33
C ASP A 158 -2.11 3.22 7.65
N ARG A 159 -3.07 2.76 8.47
CA ARG A 159 -3.34 3.36 9.79
C ARG A 159 -2.14 3.30 10.73
N MET A 160 -1.45 2.15 10.80
CA MET A 160 -0.26 2.02 11.65
C MET A 160 0.83 3.00 11.21
N VAL A 161 1.08 3.11 9.91
CA VAL A 161 2.11 3.99 9.36
C VAL A 161 1.74 5.46 9.57
N ASP A 162 0.50 5.84 9.30
CA ASP A 162 0.04 7.23 9.46
C ASP A 162 0.03 7.67 10.94
N ALA A 163 -0.15 6.73 11.87
CA ALA A 163 -0.05 7.01 13.31
C ALA A 163 1.34 7.48 13.75
N LEU A 164 2.40 7.25 12.96
CA LEU A 164 3.73 7.81 13.22
C LEU A 164 3.76 9.35 13.16
N GLY A 165 2.76 9.98 12.53
CA GLY A 165 2.72 11.43 12.34
C GLY A 165 3.87 11.96 11.48
N ASN A 166 4.49 11.10 10.67
CA ASN A 166 5.62 11.44 9.80
C ASN A 166 5.20 11.36 8.33
N GLU A 167 4.83 12.51 7.76
CA GLU A 167 4.34 12.62 6.39
C GLU A 167 5.34 12.10 5.35
N ILE A 168 6.64 12.26 5.59
CA ILE A 168 7.70 11.76 4.69
C ILE A 168 7.68 10.23 4.66
N LEU A 169 7.57 9.58 5.82
CA LEU A 169 7.47 8.12 5.89
C LEU A 169 6.16 7.61 5.26
N SER A 170 5.04 8.27 5.52
CA SER A 170 3.75 7.94 4.90
C SER A 170 3.80 8.04 3.38
N GLU A 171 4.45 9.07 2.81
CA GLU A 171 4.58 9.20 1.36
C GLU A 171 5.46 8.09 0.76
N ILE A 172 6.62 7.83 1.36
CA ILE A 172 7.51 6.73 0.93
C ILE A 172 6.78 5.39 0.99
N TYR A 173 6.04 5.15 2.07
CA TYR A 173 5.28 3.92 2.27
C TYR A 173 4.16 3.76 1.23
N ARG A 174 3.37 4.82 0.96
CA ARG A 174 2.30 4.80 -0.05
C ARG A 174 2.82 4.56 -1.46
N VAL A 175 4.02 5.02 -1.79
CA VAL A 175 4.68 4.67 -3.07
C VAL A 175 5.08 3.21 -3.09
N ASN A 176 5.62 2.70 -1.98
CA ASN A 176 6.00 1.30 -1.88
C ASN A 176 4.79 0.34 -1.91
N SER A 177 3.68 0.71 -1.30
CA SER A 177 2.47 -0.12 -1.26
C SER A 177 1.90 -0.34 -2.68
N LEU A 178 2.06 0.62 -3.60
CA LEU A 178 1.71 0.39 -5.02
C LEU A 178 2.57 -0.68 -5.68
N ARG A 179 3.86 -0.78 -5.34
CA ARG A 179 4.73 -1.85 -5.84
C ARG A 179 4.27 -3.21 -5.28
N ILE A 180 3.93 -3.28 -3.99
CA ILE A 180 3.37 -4.50 -3.39
C ILE A 180 2.04 -4.89 -4.04
N ARG A 181 1.18 -3.92 -4.37
CA ARG A 181 -0.08 -4.17 -5.10
C ARG A 181 0.16 -4.73 -6.50
N LEU A 182 1.11 -4.16 -7.26
CA LEU A 182 1.52 -4.72 -8.56
C LEU A 182 2.05 -6.16 -8.43
N ILE A 183 2.86 -6.43 -7.41
CA ILE A 183 3.37 -7.78 -7.11
C ILE A 183 2.21 -8.75 -6.87
N ARG A 184 1.25 -8.37 -6.03
CA ARG A 184 0.08 -9.20 -5.71
C ARG A 184 -0.82 -9.44 -6.93
N LEU A 185 -0.99 -8.44 -7.80
CA LEU A 185 -1.75 -8.58 -9.05
C LEU A 185 -1.10 -9.55 -10.03
N GLU A 186 0.22 -9.49 -10.20
CA GLU A 186 0.95 -10.40 -11.10
C GLU A 186 0.80 -11.86 -10.68
N GLN A 187 0.76 -12.10 -9.37
CA GLN A 187 0.81 -13.44 -8.78
C GLN A 187 -0.58 -14.07 -8.61
N ALA A 188 -1.62 -13.29 -8.92
CA ALA A 188 -3.00 -13.69 -9.17
C ALA A 188 -3.43 -15.03 -8.56
N VAL A 189 -3.53 -15.12 -7.22
CA VAL A 189 -4.67 -15.76 -6.54
C VAL A 189 -4.76 -15.24 -5.10
N ILE A 190 -5.64 -14.28 -4.79
CA ILE A 190 -6.19 -14.18 -3.44
C ILE A 190 -7.32 -15.20 -3.40
N THR A 191 -7.03 -16.40 -2.93
CA THR A 191 -8.06 -17.41 -2.66
C THR A 191 -8.63 -17.19 -1.26
N PRO A 192 -9.86 -17.67 -0.98
CA PRO A 192 -10.35 -17.80 0.40
C PRO A 192 -9.35 -18.52 1.31
N ALA A 193 -8.63 -19.51 0.77
CA ALA A 193 -7.57 -20.24 1.47
C ALA A 193 -6.36 -19.38 1.88
N ARG A 194 -6.18 -18.19 1.32
CA ARG A 194 -5.14 -17.22 1.69
C ARG A 194 -5.69 -16.04 2.49
N LEU A 195 -6.92 -15.64 2.17
CA LEU A 195 -7.60 -14.51 2.81
C LEU A 195 -7.85 -14.76 4.30
N ILE A 196 -8.40 -15.92 4.68
CA ILE A 196 -8.67 -16.22 6.09
C ILE A 196 -7.37 -16.23 6.93
N PRO A 197 -6.29 -16.96 6.53
CA PRO A 197 -5.04 -16.92 7.26
C PRO A 197 -4.45 -15.52 7.42
N ALA A 198 -4.47 -14.68 6.37
CA ALA A 198 -3.96 -13.31 6.46
C ALA A 198 -4.73 -12.46 7.49
N MET A 199 -6.06 -12.55 7.50
CA MET A 199 -6.88 -11.86 8.50
C MET A 199 -6.63 -12.37 9.93
N GLN A 200 -6.38 -13.67 10.08
CA GLN A 200 -6.01 -14.26 11.38
C GLN A 200 -4.63 -13.80 11.85
N GLU A 201 -3.63 -13.73 10.95
CA GLU A 201 -2.31 -13.18 11.25
C GLU A 201 -2.42 -11.71 11.74
N HIS A 202 -3.29 -10.91 11.12
CA HIS A 202 -3.58 -9.55 11.58
C HIS A 202 -4.15 -9.51 12.99
N LEU A 203 -5.18 -10.32 13.26
CA LEU A 203 -5.80 -10.41 14.57
C LEU A 203 -4.81 -10.82 15.67
N GLN A 204 -3.78 -11.62 15.35
CA GLN A 204 -2.75 -11.98 16.32
C GLN A 204 -1.96 -10.76 16.81
N PHE A 205 -1.46 -9.91 15.89
CA PHE A 205 -0.72 -8.72 16.32
C PHE A 205 -1.64 -7.64 16.88
N VAL A 206 -2.89 -7.54 16.42
CA VAL A 206 -3.93 -6.68 17.03
C VAL A 206 -4.17 -7.06 18.50
N ALA A 207 -4.27 -8.35 18.82
CA ALA A 207 -4.40 -8.81 20.21
C ALA A 207 -3.16 -8.44 21.06
N ALA A 208 -1.96 -8.41 20.47
CA ALA A 208 -0.76 -7.91 21.15
C ALA A 208 -0.82 -6.39 21.41
N LEU A 209 -1.38 -5.61 20.47
CA LEU A 209 -1.62 -4.18 20.66
C LEU A 209 -2.62 -3.91 21.80
N GLU A 210 -3.68 -4.72 21.93
CA GLU A 210 -4.65 -4.63 23.04
C GLU A 210 -3.97 -4.78 24.41
N ARG A 211 -2.98 -5.69 24.50
CA ARG A 211 -2.17 -5.89 25.71
C ARG A 211 -1.04 -4.88 25.89
N ARG A 212 -0.90 -3.92 24.96
CA ARG A 212 0.22 -2.96 24.89
C ARG A 212 1.60 -3.63 24.81
N ASP A 213 1.66 -4.87 24.32
CA ASP A 213 2.91 -5.62 24.16
C ASP A 213 3.52 -5.33 22.78
N ALA A 214 4.22 -4.20 22.69
CA ALA A 214 4.88 -3.77 21.46
C ALA A 214 5.91 -4.80 20.96
N ALA A 215 6.57 -5.54 21.85
CA ALA A 215 7.55 -6.55 21.46
C ALA A 215 6.88 -7.75 20.80
N ALA A 216 5.75 -8.22 21.34
CA ALA A 216 4.96 -9.27 20.71
C ALA A 216 4.34 -8.80 19.39
N ALA A 217 3.80 -7.58 19.33
CA ALA A 217 3.22 -7.03 18.11
C ALA A 217 4.24 -6.99 16.95
N VAL A 218 5.48 -6.54 17.22
CA VAL A 218 6.56 -6.54 16.22
C VAL A 218 6.91 -7.95 15.76
N ARG A 219 7.05 -8.93 16.67
CA ARG A 219 7.36 -10.32 16.29
C ARG A 219 6.27 -10.95 15.41
N LEU A 220 5.00 -10.68 15.74
CA LEU A 220 3.86 -11.21 15.00
C LEU A 220 3.70 -10.53 13.64
N LEU A 221 3.96 -9.21 13.56
CA LEU A 221 4.05 -8.50 12.29
C LEU A 221 5.16 -9.07 11.40
N ASP A 222 6.34 -9.37 11.95
CA ASP A 222 7.44 -9.97 11.19
C ASP A 222 7.07 -11.33 10.61
N ALA A 223 6.40 -12.18 11.40
CA ALA A 223 5.89 -13.46 10.91
C ALA A 223 4.87 -13.28 9.76
N HIS A 224 3.97 -12.29 9.87
CA HIS A 224 3.04 -11.93 8.81
C HIS A 224 3.75 -11.41 7.55
N MET A 225 4.79 -10.57 7.69
CA MET A 225 5.62 -10.11 6.56
C MET A 225 6.32 -11.27 5.86
N ASP A 226 6.87 -12.22 6.62
CA ASP A 226 7.55 -13.40 6.07
C ASP A 226 6.54 -14.31 5.34
N SER A 227 5.35 -14.53 5.91
CA SER A 227 4.24 -15.23 5.26
C SER A 227 3.89 -14.57 3.92
N ALA A 228 3.65 -13.26 3.92
CA ALA A 228 3.31 -12.49 2.73
C ALA A 228 4.43 -12.48 1.68
N LEU A 229 5.70 -12.39 2.10
CA LEU A 229 6.85 -12.46 1.19
C LEU A 229 6.99 -13.85 0.58
N ASN A 230 6.88 -14.92 1.37
CA ASN A 230 6.94 -16.29 0.86
C ASN A 230 5.87 -16.54 -0.18
N HIS A 231 4.63 -16.11 0.10
CA HIS A 231 3.55 -16.16 -0.88
C HIS A 231 3.88 -15.40 -2.15
N ALA A 232 4.52 -14.23 -2.02
CA ALA A 232 4.95 -13.46 -3.16
C ALA A 232 6.11 -14.10 -3.93
N LEU A 233 6.91 -14.96 -3.31
CA LEU A 233 8.01 -15.66 -3.98
C LEU A 233 7.57 -16.98 -4.62
N THR A 234 6.52 -17.61 -4.11
CA THR A 234 6.02 -18.92 -4.56
C THR A 234 4.79 -18.81 -5.48
N GLY A 235 4.49 -17.62 -6.00
CA GLY A 235 3.41 -17.42 -6.97
C GLY A 235 3.66 -18.16 -8.30
N PRO A 236 2.66 -18.22 -9.21
CA PRO A 236 2.74 -18.97 -10.48
C PRO A 236 3.92 -18.59 -11.39
N THR A 237 4.48 -17.39 -11.20
CA THR A 237 5.64 -16.83 -11.90
C THR A 237 6.96 -17.02 -11.16
N ALA A 238 7.04 -17.92 -10.18
CA ALA A 238 8.30 -18.40 -9.63
C ALA A 238 9.11 -19.10 -10.75
N MET A 239 9.81 -18.31 -11.55
CA MET A 239 10.81 -18.81 -12.49
C MET A 239 11.74 -19.72 -11.71
N PRO A 240 12.03 -20.95 -12.18
CA PRO A 240 13.07 -21.75 -11.57
C PRO A 240 14.34 -20.91 -11.55
N LEU A 241 14.97 -20.82 -10.38
CA LEU A 241 16.27 -20.14 -10.22
C LEU A 241 17.16 -20.58 -11.39
N PRO A 242 17.70 -19.66 -12.21
CA PRO A 242 18.72 -20.06 -13.17
C PRO A 242 19.83 -20.71 -12.36
N ALA A 243 20.20 -21.94 -12.72
CA ALA A 243 21.30 -22.65 -12.09
C ALA A 243 22.50 -21.70 -12.03
N PHE A 244 23.07 -21.51 -10.85
CA PHE A 244 24.29 -20.74 -10.68
C PHE A 244 25.37 -21.38 -11.58
N VAL A 245 25.71 -20.71 -12.68
CA VAL A 245 26.84 -21.07 -13.53
C VAL A 245 28.04 -20.29 -12.99
N PRO A 246 29.00 -20.95 -12.30
CA PRO A 246 30.21 -20.26 -11.86
C PRO A 246 30.96 -19.70 -13.08
N PRO A 247 31.63 -18.54 -12.95
CA PRO A 247 32.40 -17.97 -14.04
C PRO A 247 33.44 -18.98 -14.52
N ASN A 248 33.41 -19.24 -15.82
CA ASN A 248 34.30 -20.17 -16.48
C ASN A 248 35.74 -19.67 -16.33
N ASN A 249 36.51 -20.31 -15.47
CA ASN A 249 37.91 -19.98 -15.22
C ASN A 249 38.76 -20.62 -16.33
N THR A 250 38.55 -20.20 -17.57
CA THR A 250 39.47 -20.52 -18.67
C THR A 250 40.65 -19.52 -18.61
N PRO A 251 41.88 -19.97 -18.36
CA PRO A 251 43.03 -19.09 -18.38
C PRO A 251 43.20 -18.53 -19.80
N ARG A 252 43.13 -17.20 -19.91
CA ARG A 252 43.47 -16.49 -21.16
C ARG A 252 44.89 -16.89 -21.55
N ARG A 253 45.03 -17.68 -22.62
CA ARG A 253 46.31 -17.87 -23.31
C ARG A 253 46.84 -16.48 -23.68
N ARG A 254 47.92 -16.06 -23.03
CA ARG A 254 48.71 -14.91 -23.48
C ARG A 254 49.37 -15.30 -24.79
N THR A 255 48.98 -14.64 -25.88
CA THR A 255 49.75 -14.63 -27.11
C THR A 255 50.90 -13.63 -26.95
N ARG A 256 52.12 -14.15 -26.81
CA ARG A 256 53.34 -13.68 -27.46
C ARG A 256 54.41 -14.74 -27.28
#